data_AF-A0A7W0VJE5-F1
#
_entry.id   AF-A0A7W0VJE5-F1
#
_cell.length_a   1.000
_cell.length_b   1.000
_cell.length_c   1.000
_cell.angle_alpha   90.00
_cell.angle_beta   90.00
_cell.angle_gamma   90.00
#
_symmetry.space_group_name_H-M   'P 1'
#
loop_
_entity.id
_entity.type
_entity.pdbx_description
1 polymer ?
#
loop_
_entity_poly.entity_id
_entity_poly.type
_entity_poly.pdbx_seq_one_letter_code
_entity_poly.pdbx_strand_id
1 'polypeptide(L)'
;MAAKLDRDQLTALIEPHWRRLYNFVFRLTLDRERAERYLSDVFTVAVGDADAIPKEAADVEVWLLGLANKLLEERLPRQPEVNFDILDETLRSEATRTDVVRSLSDPQRDFLLWELKQGCMTSVINCLPPGERAAFVVCHVLKIPDDAAAKSLAITESAYKVRLSRARKKIGDYLAPRCEHINPMNPCRCAARVGTALHKGFIRSIGASGGEVSLRKPAEPYGRYGTGAGNDDVPMRDISAIYGNLPEPDPPADLGGKLIDQLAQ
;
A
#
# COMPACT_ATOMS: atom_id res chain seq x y z
N MET A 1 -34.82 7.14 -10.19
CA MET A 1 -34.46 5.78 -9.74
C MET A 1 -33.45 5.29 -10.75
N ALA A 2 -32.15 5.25 -10.40
CA ALA A 2 -31.15 4.63 -11.25
C ALA A 2 -31.57 3.17 -11.50
N ALA A 3 -31.45 2.71 -12.74
CA ALA A 3 -31.74 1.31 -13.06
C ALA A 3 -30.83 0.42 -12.21
N LYS A 4 -31.42 -0.54 -11.48
CA LYS A 4 -30.64 -1.50 -10.70
C LYS A 4 -29.82 -2.33 -11.68
N LEU A 5 -28.48 -2.22 -11.61
CA LEU A 5 -27.58 -3.00 -12.44
C LEU A 5 -27.81 -4.50 -12.16
N ASP A 6 -27.92 -5.30 -13.20
CA ASP A 6 -28.00 -6.75 -13.05
C ASP A 6 -26.64 -7.34 -12.63
N ARG A 7 -26.62 -8.64 -12.30
CA ARG A 7 -25.41 -9.31 -11.81
C ARG A 7 -24.27 -9.30 -12.84
N ASP A 8 -24.59 -9.39 -14.12
CA ASP A 8 -23.58 -9.41 -15.19
C ASP A 8 -22.96 -8.02 -15.35
N GLN A 9 -23.77 -6.96 -15.29
CA GLN A 9 -23.33 -5.57 -15.28
C GLN A 9 -22.47 -5.25 -14.04
N LEU A 10 -22.86 -5.73 -12.85
CA LEU A 10 -22.05 -5.59 -11.63
C LEU A 10 -20.71 -6.32 -11.75
N THR A 11 -20.71 -7.53 -12.29
CA THR A 11 -19.49 -8.31 -12.51
C THR A 11 -18.54 -7.58 -13.46
N ALA A 12 -19.07 -7.03 -14.56
CA ALA A 12 -18.29 -6.25 -15.53
C ALA A 12 -17.70 -4.96 -14.93
N LEU A 13 -18.40 -4.33 -13.97
CA LEU A 13 -17.92 -3.14 -13.26
C LEU A 13 -16.87 -3.48 -12.19
N ILE A 14 -17.00 -4.60 -11.48
CA ILE A 14 -16.22 -4.88 -10.28
C ILE A 14 -14.95 -5.67 -10.61
N GLU A 15 -15.07 -6.81 -11.31
CA GLU A 15 -13.96 -7.76 -11.52
C GLU A 15 -12.68 -7.14 -12.11
N PRO A 16 -12.76 -6.26 -13.12
CA PRO A 16 -11.57 -5.66 -13.70
C PRO A 16 -10.84 -4.67 -12.77
N HIS A 17 -11.55 -4.07 -11.81
CA HIS A 17 -11.07 -2.86 -11.11
C HIS A 17 -10.82 -3.06 -9.62
N TRP A 18 -11.51 -4.00 -8.97
CA TRP A 18 -11.52 -4.10 -7.51
C TRP A 18 -10.14 -4.37 -6.91
N ARG A 19 -9.26 -5.16 -7.56
CA ARG A 19 -7.92 -5.46 -7.04
C ARG A 19 -7.04 -4.21 -6.97
N ARG A 20 -7.05 -3.42 -8.03
CA ARG A 20 -6.27 -2.18 -8.11
C ARG A 20 -6.82 -1.12 -7.15
N LEU A 21 -8.15 -1.02 -7.04
CA LEU A 21 -8.80 -0.16 -6.05
C LEU A 21 -8.50 -0.60 -4.62
N TYR A 22 -8.52 -1.91 -4.34
CA TYR A 22 -8.15 -2.44 -3.04
C TYR A 22 -6.70 -2.07 -2.70
N ASN A 23 -5.75 -2.23 -3.65
CA ASN A 23 -4.36 -1.79 -3.45
C ASN A 23 -4.31 -0.30 -3.08
N PHE A 24 -4.99 0.57 -3.84
CA PHE A 24 -5.08 2.00 -3.53
C PHE A 24 -5.61 2.25 -2.11
N VAL A 25 -6.83 1.78 -1.82
CA VAL A 25 -7.52 2.02 -0.55
C VAL A 25 -6.74 1.42 0.63
N PHE A 26 -6.14 0.24 0.47
CA PHE A 26 -5.32 -0.38 1.51
C PHE A 26 -4.09 0.45 1.84
N ARG A 27 -3.38 0.99 0.83
CA ARG A 27 -2.23 1.89 1.09
C ARG A 27 -2.65 3.17 1.81
N LEU A 28 -3.90 3.60 1.61
CA LEU A 28 -4.45 4.80 2.24
C LEU A 28 -5.01 4.56 3.64
N THR A 29 -5.28 3.32 4.03
CA THR A 29 -5.92 3.00 5.32
C THR A 29 -5.05 2.17 6.25
N LEU A 30 -4.09 1.41 5.70
CA LEU A 30 -3.25 0.43 6.40
C LEU A 30 -4.04 -0.63 7.19
N ASP A 31 -5.33 -0.78 6.92
CA ASP A 31 -6.24 -1.64 7.67
C ASP A 31 -7.13 -2.40 6.70
N ARG A 32 -7.08 -3.73 6.79
CA ARG A 32 -7.78 -4.62 5.86
C ARG A 32 -9.29 -4.43 5.92
N GLU A 33 -9.86 -4.39 7.12
CA GLU A 33 -11.31 -4.27 7.28
C GLU A 33 -11.83 -2.90 6.83
N ARG A 34 -11.09 -1.82 7.12
CA ARG A 34 -11.38 -0.49 6.60
C ARG A 34 -11.32 -0.53 5.08
N ALA A 35 -10.28 -1.12 4.50
CA ALA A 35 -10.14 -1.19 3.04
C ALA A 35 -11.31 -1.90 2.36
N GLU A 36 -11.76 -3.04 2.92
CA GLU A 36 -12.94 -3.76 2.45
C GLU A 36 -14.21 -2.91 2.54
N ARG A 37 -14.46 -2.27 3.69
CA ARG A 37 -15.62 -1.37 3.88
C ARG A 37 -15.63 -0.20 2.91
N TYR A 38 -14.49 0.47 2.75
CA TYR A 38 -14.34 1.57 1.79
C TYR A 38 -14.58 1.11 0.36
N LEU A 39 -14.12 -0.09 0.00
CA LEU A 39 -14.33 -0.64 -1.34
C LEU A 39 -15.82 -0.92 -1.60
N SER A 40 -16.53 -1.54 -0.65
CA SER A 40 -18.00 -1.70 -0.72
C SER A 40 -18.71 -0.36 -0.88
N ASP A 41 -18.30 0.66 -0.12
CA ASP A 41 -18.92 1.99 -0.20
C ASP A 41 -18.65 2.70 -1.52
N VAL A 42 -17.43 2.58 -2.07
CA VAL A 42 -17.08 3.12 -3.40
C VAL A 42 -17.98 2.53 -4.47
N PHE A 43 -18.14 1.21 -4.51
CA PHE A 43 -19.01 0.57 -5.50
C PHE A 43 -20.49 0.86 -5.23
N THR A 44 -20.92 0.99 -3.97
CA THR A 44 -22.30 1.40 -3.64
C THR A 44 -22.60 2.79 -4.20
N VAL A 45 -21.68 3.74 -4.04
CA VAL A 45 -21.81 5.09 -4.61
C VAL A 45 -21.81 5.03 -6.13
N ALA A 46 -20.93 4.24 -6.74
CA ALA A 46 -20.86 4.08 -8.19
C ALA A 46 -22.15 3.54 -8.79
N VAL A 47 -22.72 2.49 -8.20
CA VAL A 47 -24.00 1.89 -8.64
C VAL A 47 -25.18 2.82 -8.41
N GLY A 48 -25.14 3.63 -7.35
CA GLY A 48 -26.17 4.63 -7.04
C GLY A 48 -26.29 5.72 -8.11
N ASP A 49 -25.24 5.95 -8.91
CA ASP A 49 -25.20 6.90 -10.03
C ASP A 49 -24.74 6.19 -11.32
N ALA A 50 -25.49 5.15 -11.70
CA ALA A 50 -25.13 4.29 -12.83
C ALA A 50 -24.98 5.06 -14.17
N ASP A 51 -25.71 6.17 -14.34
CA ASP A 51 -25.63 7.00 -15.55
C ASP A 51 -24.31 7.77 -15.65
N ALA A 52 -23.60 7.97 -14.53
CA ALA A 52 -22.29 8.62 -14.49
C ALA A 52 -21.11 7.67 -14.75
N ILE A 53 -21.35 6.35 -14.81
CA ILE A 53 -20.31 5.35 -15.06
C ILE A 53 -19.76 5.54 -16.49
N PRO A 54 -18.44 5.76 -16.66
CA PRO A 54 -17.84 5.84 -18.00
C PRO A 54 -18.02 4.55 -18.80
N LYS A 55 -18.02 4.67 -20.14
CA LYS A 55 -18.20 3.50 -21.02
C LYS A 55 -16.92 2.68 -21.18
N GLU A 56 -15.77 3.34 -21.19
CA GLU A 56 -14.47 2.70 -21.40
C GLU A 56 -13.86 2.27 -20.06
N ALA A 57 -13.38 1.03 -19.98
CA ALA A 57 -12.84 0.45 -18.74
C ALA A 57 -11.68 1.29 -18.15
N ALA A 58 -10.84 1.89 -18.98
CA ALA A 58 -9.76 2.76 -18.52
C ALA A 58 -10.29 4.04 -17.84
N ASP A 59 -11.37 4.62 -18.35
CA ASP A 59 -12.01 5.78 -17.73
C ASP A 59 -12.80 5.40 -16.47
N VAL A 60 -13.38 4.20 -16.42
CA VAL A 60 -14.03 3.65 -15.21
C VAL A 60 -13.02 3.55 -14.07
N GLU A 61 -11.82 3.02 -14.31
CA GLU A 61 -10.79 2.93 -13.28
C GLU A 61 -10.41 4.31 -12.71
N VAL A 62 -10.17 5.27 -13.60
CA VAL A 62 -9.84 6.66 -13.23
C VAL A 62 -10.96 7.29 -12.41
N TRP A 63 -12.21 7.08 -12.81
CA TRP A 63 -13.38 7.59 -12.10
C TRP A 63 -13.57 6.95 -10.72
N LEU A 64 -13.42 5.62 -10.61
CA LEU A 64 -13.50 4.90 -9.34
C LEU A 64 -12.39 5.33 -8.36
N LEU A 65 -11.17 5.57 -8.85
CA LEU A 65 -10.09 6.13 -8.02
C LEU A 65 -10.45 7.53 -7.50
N GLY A 66 -11.13 8.35 -8.30
CA GLY A 66 -11.60 9.68 -7.90
C GLY A 66 -12.68 9.62 -6.83
N LEU A 67 -13.64 8.69 -6.99
CA LEU A 67 -14.66 8.41 -5.98
C LEU A 67 -14.03 7.91 -4.67
N ALA A 68 -13.11 6.96 -4.75
CA ALA A 68 -12.37 6.45 -3.60
C ALA A 68 -11.59 7.57 -2.89
N ASN A 69 -10.89 8.42 -3.64
CA ASN A 69 -10.15 9.55 -3.08
C ASN A 69 -11.08 10.52 -2.35
N LYS A 70 -12.22 10.88 -2.96
CA LYS A 70 -13.21 11.77 -2.34
C LYS A 70 -13.74 11.19 -1.03
N LEU A 71 -14.16 9.92 -1.02
CA LEU A 71 -14.67 9.25 0.18
C LEU A 71 -13.61 9.15 1.28
N LEU A 72 -12.36 8.84 0.92
CA LEU A 72 -11.25 8.75 1.87
C LEU A 72 -10.86 10.13 2.42
N GLU A 73 -10.81 11.18 1.60
CA GLU A 73 -10.53 12.56 2.07
C GLU A 73 -11.61 13.10 3.02
N GLU A 74 -12.87 12.70 2.82
CA GLU A 74 -13.98 13.09 3.69
C GLU A 74 -13.96 12.37 5.04
N ARG A 75 -13.67 11.06 5.03
CA ARG A 75 -13.84 10.20 6.21
C ARG A 75 -12.56 9.97 7.00
N LEU A 76 -11.39 10.06 6.38
CA LEU A 76 -10.13 9.98 7.11
C LEU A 76 -9.88 11.28 7.88
N PRO A 77 -9.31 11.20 9.09
CA PRO A 77 -8.96 12.39 9.84
C PRO A 77 -7.94 13.24 9.07
N ARG A 78 -8.11 14.57 9.14
CA ARG A 78 -7.19 15.53 8.49
C ARG A 78 -5.76 15.35 8.99
N GLN A 79 -5.61 15.06 10.27
CA GLN A 79 -4.33 14.69 10.87
C GLN A 79 -4.12 13.17 10.72
N PRO A 80 -2.94 12.72 10.28
CA PRO A 80 -2.61 11.31 10.22
C PRO A 80 -2.80 10.61 11.58
N GLU A 81 -3.47 9.45 11.59
CA GLU A 81 -3.62 8.62 12.79
C GLU A 81 -2.28 8.06 13.31
N VAL A 82 -1.30 7.95 12.41
CA VAL A 82 0.10 7.59 12.73
C VAL A 82 1.01 8.70 12.23
N ASN A 83 2.10 8.96 12.94
CA ASN A 83 3.12 9.95 12.54
C ASN A 83 4.52 9.35 12.62
N PHE A 84 5.52 10.11 12.18
CA PHE A 84 6.91 9.64 12.13
C PHE A 84 7.48 9.31 13.52
N ASP A 85 7.07 10.03 14.56
CA ASP A 85 7.53 9.80 15.93
C ASP A 85 6.98 8.49 16.49
N ILE A 86 5.69 8.21 16.27
CA ILE A 86 5.06 6.94 16.63
C ILE A 86 5.74 5.77 15.91
N LEU A 87 6.09 5.94 14.62
CA LEU A 87 6.79 4.91 13.86
C LEU A 87 8.21 4.68 14.39
N ASP A 88 8.92 5.74 14.76
CA ASP A 88 10.23 5.67 15.43
C ASP A 88 10.12 5.00 16.80
N GLU A 89 9.13 5.34 17.60
CA GLU A 89 8.88 4.70 18.89
C GLU A 89 8.53 3.21 18.72
N THR A 90 7.76 2.86 17.69
CA THR A 90 7.38 1.47 17.42
C THR A 90 8.60 0.64 17.03
N LEU A 91 9.39 1.10 16.06
CA LEU A 91 10.45 0.27 15.46
C LEU A 91 11.85 0.52 16.06
N ARG A 92 12.08 1.63 16.76
CA ARG A 92 13.43 2.09 17.11
C ARG A 92 13.66 2.44 18.59
N SER A 93 12.63 2.44 19.43
CA SER A 93 12.77 2.76 20.87
C SER A 93 13.53 1.71 21.68
N GLU A 94 13.53 0.46 21.24
CA GLU A 94 14.12 -0.66 21.98
C GLU A 94 15.42 -1.15 21.35
N ALA A 95 16.25 -1.75 22.19
CA ALA A 95 17.42 -2.50 21.73
C ALA A 95 16.99 -3.66 20.82
N THR A 96 17.83 -3.96 19.83
CA THR A 96 17.62 -5.06 18.88
C THR A 96 17.35 -6.38 19.60
N ARG A 97 16.16 -6.96 19.39
CA ARG A 97 15.80 -8.29 19.92
C ARG A 97 16.36 -9.40 19.03
N THR A 98 17.64 -9.74 19.24
CA THR A 98 18.38 -10.70 18.40
C THR A 98 18.00 -12.16 18.65
N ASP A 99 17.45 -12.47 19.82
CA ASP A 99 16.98 -13.78 20.26
C ASP A 99 15.88 -14.34 19.35
N VAL A 100 14.85 -13.54 19.07
CA VAL A 100 13.72 -13.91 18.20
C VAL A 100 14.19 -14.21 16.77
N VAL A 101 15.21 -13.49 16.29
CA VAL A 101 15.71 -13.62 14.91
C VAL A 101 16.63 -14.83 14.75
N ARG A 102 17.41 -15.16 15.79
CA ARG A 102 18.36 -16.29 15.79
C ARG A 102 17.67 -17.65 15.73
N SER A 103 16.44 -17.76 16.22
CA SER A 103 15.66 -18.99 16.19
C SER A 103 14.91 -19.24 14.88
N LEU A 104 14.91 -18.29 13.94
CA LEU A 104 14.21 -18.43 12.66
C LEU A 104 15.07 -19.17 11.64
N SER A 105 14.45 -20.06 10.85
CA SER A 105 15.09 -20.57 9.63
C SER A 105 15.30 -19.46 8.60
N ASP A 106 16.21 -19.67 7.64
CA ASP A 106 16.48 -18.66 6.60
C ASP A 106 15.22 -18.24 5.82
N PRO A 107 14.34 -19.15 5.33
CA PRO A 107 13.12 -18.75 4.63
C PRO A 107 12.14 -17.95 5.51
N GLN A 108 12.02 -18.33 6.78
CA GLN A 108 11.17 -17.63 7.74
C GLN A 108 11.69 -16.22 8.00
N ARG A 109 13.00 -16.07 8.22
CA ARG A 109 13.62 -14.78 8.42
C ARG A 109 13.41 -13.90 7.19
N ASP A 110 13.65 -14.42 6.00
CA ASP A 110 13.55 -13.63 4.76
C ASP A 110 12.11 -13.18 4.48
N PHE A 111 11.11 -14.02 4.76
CA PHE A 111 9.69 -13.63 4.73
C PHE A 111 9.37 -12.51 5.71
N LEU A 112 9.84 -12.60 6.96
CA LEU A 112 9.58 -11.57 7.97
C LEU A 112 10.30 -10.24 7.68
N LEU A 113 11.50 -10.30 7.10
CA LEU A 113 12.19 -9.09 6.62
C LEU A 113 11.43 -8.44 5.47
N TRP A 114 10.89 -9.24 4.56
CA TRP A 114 10.03 -8.77 3.50
C TRP A 114 8.76 -8.12 4.07
N GLU A 115 8.05 -8.78 5.01
CA GLU A 115 6.83 -8.27 5.65
C GLU A 115 7.10 -6.96 6.39
N LEU A 116 8.19 -6.90 7.16
CA LEU A 116 8.62 -5.68 7.85
C LEU A 116 8.86 -4.53 6.87
N LYS A 117 9.56 -4.80 5.77
CA LYS A 117 9.81 -3.78 4.76
C LYS A 117 8.48 -3.26 4.21
N GLN A 118 7.54 -4.14 3.85
CA GLN A 118 6.24 -3.72 3.32
C GLN A 118 5.44 -2.91 4.33
N GLY A 119 5.36 -3.37 5.57
CA GLY A 119 4.67 -2.69 6.66
C GLY A 119 5.28 -1.32 6.96
N CYS A 120 6.61 -1.24 7.04
CA CYS A 120 7.34 0.00 7.28
C CYS A 120 7.13 1.02 6.15
N MET A 121 7.34 0.64 4.88
CA MET A 121 7.15 1.55 3.74
C MET A 121 5.69 2.03 3.65
N THR A 122 4.71 1.15 3.88
CA THR A 122 3.30 1.55 3.89
C THR A 122 2.98 2.46 5.07
N SER A 123 3.55 2.21 6.26
CA SER A 123 3.37 3.07 7.43
C SER A 123 3.92 4.48 7.22
N VAL A 124 5.07 4.60 6.54
CA VAL A 124 5.67 5.90 6.18
C VAL A 124 4.75 6.72 5.28
N ILE A 125 4.07 6.09 4.32
CA ILE A 125 3.02 6.73 3.52
C ILE A 125 1.87 7.21 4.44
N ASN A 126 1.49 6.39 5.42
CA ASN A 126 0.39 6.69 6.35
C ASN A 126 0.73 7.78 7.37
N CYS A 127 1.99 8.19 7.50
CA CYS A 127 2.38 9.39 8.24
C CYS A 127 2.06 10.71 7.49
N LEU A 128 1.65 10.63 6.22
CA LEU A 128 1.26 11.78 5.43
C LEU A 128 -0.25 12.08 5.58
N PRO A 129 -0.66 13.37 5.49
CA PRO A 129 -2.08 13.74 5.36
C PRO A 129 -2.74 13.05 4.16
N PRO A 130 -4.05 12.74 4.22
CA PRO A 130 -4.74 11.94 3.20
C PRO A 130 -4.52 12.39 1.75
N GLY A 131 -4.60 13.70 1.46
CA GLY A 131 -4.40 14.20 0.11
C GLY A 131 -2.95 14.07 -0.41
N GLU A 132 -1.95 14.21 0.45
CA GLU A 132 -0.54 13.97 0.09
C GLU A 132 -0.27 12.47 -0.09
N ARG A 133 -0.88 11.65 0.77
CA ARG A 133 -0.85 10.18 0.71
C ARG A 133 -1.38 9.66 -0.63
N ALA A 134 -2.55 10.12 -1.04
CA ALA A 134 -3.20 9.72 -2.29
C ALA A 134 -2.33 10.07 -3.52
N ALA A 135 -1.82 11.31 -3.57
CA ALA A 135 -0.93 11.75 -4.66
C ALA A 135 0.34 10.90 -4.75
N PHE A 136 0.93 10.54 -3.61
CA PHE A 136 2.12 9.70 -3.58
C PHE A 136 1.84 8.27 -4.04
N VAL A 137 0.73 7.66 -3.60
CA VAL A 137 0.35 6.29 -3.96
C VAL A 137 0.04 6.17 -5.45
N VAL A 138 -0.72 7.10 -6.02
CA VAL A 138 -1.04 7.11 -7.46
C VAL A 138 0.23 7.21 -8.31
N CYS A 139 1.14 8.11 -7.95
CA CYS A 139 2.38 8.33 -8.69
C CYS A 139 3.36 7.16 -8.56
N HIS A 140 3.68 6.74 -7.32
CA HIS A 140 4.80 5.83 -7.07
C HIS A 140 4.40 4.37 -6.94
N VAL A 141 3.22 4.07 -6.39
CA VAL A 141 2.77 2.69 -6.17
C VAL A 141 1.97 2.19 -7.37
N LEU A 142 0.98 2.95 -7.82
CA LEU A 142 0.15 2.59 -8.98
C LEU A 142 0.78 2.97 -10.33
N LYS A 143 1.88 3.74 -10.32
CA LYS A 143 2.64 4.18 -11.50
C LYS A 143 1.78 4.87 -12.55
N ILE A 144 0.78 5.63 -12.11
CA ILE A 144 -0.08 6.40 -13.00
C ILE A 144 0.70 7.67 -13.43
N PRO A 145 0.81 7.96 -14.74
CA PRO A 145 1.45 9.17 -15.25
C PRO A 145 0.85 10.46 -14.66
N ASP A 146 1.65 11.51 -14.52
CA ASP A 146 1.28 12.73 -13.79
C ASP A 146 0.05 13.46 -14.38
N ASP A 147 -0.14 13.42 -15.70
CA ASP A 147 -1.30 13.96 -16.41
C ASP A 147 -2.59 13.21 -16.06
N ALA A 148 -2.53 11.87 -16.02
CA ALA A 148 -3.64 11.01 -15.62
C ALA A 148 -3.87 11.00 -14.10
N ALA A 149 -2.82 11.23 -13.29
CA ALA A 149 -2.87 11.15 -11.84
C ALA A 149 -3.80 12.20 -11.22
N ALA A 150 -3.74 13.45 -11.69
CA ALA A 150 -4.64 14.51 -11.22
C ALA A 150 -6.11 14.18 -11.51
N LYS A 151 -6.40 13.67 -12.73
CA LYS A 151 -7.74 13.21 -13.14
C LYS A 151 -8.21 12.06 -12.23
N SER A 152 -7.35 11.08 -11.96
CA SER A 152 -7.67 9.92 -11.12
C SER A 152 -7.94 10.24 -9.66
N LEU A 153 -7.49 11.40 -9.17
CA LEU A 153 -7.77 11.88 -7.81
C LEU A 153 -8.92 12.88 -7.76
N ALA A 154 -9.52 13.22 -8.91
CA ALA A 154 -10.55 14.26 -9.06
C ALA A 154 -10.12 15.63 -8.49
N ILE A 155 -8.87 16.02 -8.70
CA ILE A 155 -8.30 17.32 -8.27
C ILE A 155 -7.64 18.06 -9.43
N THR A 156 -7.32 19.34 -9.23
CA THR A 156 -6.56 20.12 -10.22
C THR A 156 -5.10 19.63 -10.32
N GLU A 157 -4.49 19.75 -11.50
CA GLU A 157 -3.07 19.43 -11.69
C GLU A 157 -2.16 20.23 -10.75
N SER A 158 -2.49 21.49 -10.49
CA SER A 158 -1.74 22.34 -9.57
C SER A 158 -1.78 21.81 -8.14
N ALA A 159 -2.95 21.37 -7.67
CA ALA A 159 -3.10 20.74 -6.35
C ALA A 159 -2.35 19.41 -6.27
N TYR A 160 -2.41 18.58 -7.32
CA TYR A 160 -1.68 17.33 -7.42
C TYR A 160 -0.16 17.55 -7.30
N LYS A 161 0.42 18.44 -8.11
CA LYS A 161 1.86 18.75 -8.11
C LYS A 161 2.34 19.23 -6.74
N VAL A 162 1.56 20.09 -6.08
CA VAL A 162 1.87 20.58 -4.72
C VAL A 162 1.83 19.44 -3.71
N ARG A 163 0.77 18.61 -3.71
CA ARG A 163 0.61 17.47 -2.80
C ARG A 163 1.75 16.45 -2.98
N LEU A 164 2.07 16.10 -4.22
CA LEU A 164 3.13 15.15 -4.54
C LEU A 164 4.51 15.67 -4.13
N SER A 165 4.81 16.94 -4.40
CA SER A 165 6.08 17.56 -3.99
C SER A 165 6.26 17.53 -2.47
N ARG A 166 5.21 17.88 -1.71
CA ARG A 166 5.22 17.80 -0.23
C ARG A 166 5.40 16.36 0.27
N ALA A 167 4.69 15.41 -0.32
CA ALA A 167 4.81 14.00 0.03
C ALA A 167 6.25 13.47 -0.20
N ARG A 168 6.81 13.73 -1.38
CA ARG A 168 8.19 13.34 -1.73
C ARG A 168 9.20 13.94 -0.76
N LYS A 169 9.06 15.23 -0.44
CA LYS A 169 9.94 15.91 0.53
C LYS A 169 9.86 15.26 1.91
N LYS A 170 8.66 15.09 2.48
CA LYS A 170 8.48 14.48 3.82
C LYS A 170 9.02 13.06 3.90
N ILE A 171 8.73 12.23 2.90
CA ILE A 171 9.22 10.85 2.83
C ILE A 171 10.74 10.83 2.66
N GLY A 172 11.28 11.70 1.80
CA GLY A 172 12.72 11.87 1.61
C GLY A 172 13.44 12.27 2.89
N ASP A 173 13.00 13.35 3.54
CA ASP A 173 13.55 13.87 4.80
C ASP A 173 13.51 12.81 5.91
N TYR A 174 12.47 11.97 5.93
CA TYR A 174 12.36 10.88 6.90
C TYR A 174 13.29 9.69 6.58
N LEU A 175 13.25 9.17 5.35
CA LEU A 175 13.94 7.93 4.99
C LEU A 175 15.44 8.13 4.70
N ALA A 176 15.83 9.24 4.09
CA ALA A 176 17.19 9.47 3.61
C ALA A 176 18.28 9.31 4.69
N PRO A 177 18.14 9.83 5.92
CA PRO A 177 19.14 9.63 6.96
C PRO A 177 18.94 8.35 7.79
N ARG A 178 17.89 7.57 7.53
CA ARG A 178 17.45 6.49 8.43
C ARG A 178 17.48 5.10 7.81
N CYS A 179 16.97 4.92 6.60
CA CYS A 179 16.64 3.59 6.08
C CYS A 179 17.78 2.95 5.28
N GLU A 180 18.17 1.72 5.62
CA GLU A 180 19.21 0.96 4.90
C GLU A 180 18.88 0.74 3.41
N HIS A 181 17.58 0.71 3.08
CA HIS A 181 17.15 0.56 1.69
C HIS A 181 17.36 1.82 0.86
N ILE A 182 17.53 2.98 1.48
CA ILE A 182 17.92 4.21 0.78
C ILE A 182 19.43 4.30 0.68
N ASN A 183 20.12 4.16 1.81
CA ASN A 183 21.58 4.15 1.89
C ASN A 183 22.02 3.01 2.82
N PRO A 184 22.84 2.05 2.35
CA PRO A 184 23.31 0.92 3.17
C PRO A 184 24.02 1.31 4.47
N MET A 185 24.57 2.52 4.55
CA MET A 185 25.25 3.06 5.73
C MET A 185 24.29 3.60 6.80
N ASN A 186 22.99 3.68 6.48
CA ASN A 186 22.01 4.19 7.42
C ASN A 186 21.78 3.25 8.62
N PRO A 187 21.37 3.80 9.78
CA PRO A 187 21.28 3.04 11.03
C PRO A 187 20.06 2.12 11.13
N CYS A 188 18.97 2.38 10.42
CA CYS A 188 17.77 1.55 10.47
C CYS A 188 17.92 0.35 9.53
N ARG A 189 18.24 -0.81 10.13
CA ARG A 189 18.35 -2.10 9.44
C ARG A 189 17.17 -3.01 9.75
N CYS A 190 16.48 -3.54 8.74
CA CYS A 190 15.32 -4.40 8.91
C CYS A 190 15.65 -5.63 9.77
N ALA A 191 16.83 -6.22 9.55
CA ALA A 191 17.33 -7.34 10.36
C ALA A 191 17.48 -7.01 11.86
N ALA A 192 17.75 -5.75 12.19
CA ALA A 192 17.81 -5.28 13.57
C ALA A 192 16.43 -4.90 14.13
N ARG A 193 15.42 -4.68 13.29
CA ARG A 193 14.08 -4.21 13.73
C ARG A 193 13.02 -5.30 13.73
N VAL A 194 13.21 -6.41 13.01
CA VAL A 194 12.21 -7.47 12.85
C VAL A 194 11.76 -8.11 14.18
N GLY A 195 12.68 -8.30 15.14
CA GLY A 195 12.33 -8.83 16.46
C GLY A 195 11.45 -7.87 17.28
N THR A 196 11.72 -6.57 17.22
CA THR A 196 10.88 -5.54 17.86
C THR A 196 9.53 -5.42 17.16
N ALA A 197 9.52 -5.48 15.82
CA ALA A 197 8.30 -5.42 15.02
C ALA A 197 7.34 -6.58 15.34
N LEU A 198 7.86 -7.80 15.51
CA LEU A 198 7.06 -8.95 15.96
C LEU A 198 6.52 -8.74 17.38
N HIS A 199 7.39 -8.32 18.31
CA HIS A 199 7.03 -8.12 19.71
C HIS A 199 5.89 -7.11 19.89
N LYS A 200 5.93 -6.01 19.13
CA LYS A 200 4.91 -4.96 19.19
C LYS A 200 3.70 -5.23 18.29
N GLY A 201 3.64 -6.39 17.63
CA GLY A 201 2.55 -6.74 16.71
C GLY A 201 2.49 -5.87 15.45
N PHE A 202 3.59 -5.19 15.10
CA PHE A 202 3.69 -4.37 13.88
C PHE A 202 3.69 -5.24 12.61
N ILE A 203 4.25 -6.45 12.70
CA ILE A 203 4.13 -7.51 11.69
C ILE A 203 3.60 -8.78 12.35
N ARG A 204 2.96 -9.66 11.57
CA ARG A 204 2.41 -10.91 12.08
C ARG A 204 3.50 -11.96 12.23
N SER A 205 3.32 -12.88 13.17
CA SER A 205 4.19 -14.06 13.27
C SER A 205 3.84 -15.09 12.19
N ILE A 206 4.85 -15.77 11.67
CA ILE A 206 4.67 -16.91 10.75
C ILE A 206 3.84 -17.99 11.45
N GLY A 207 2.72 -18.40 10.84
CA GLY A 207 1.81 -19.42 11.38
C GLY A 207 0.37 -18.95 11.62
N ALA A 208 0.06 -17.66 11.45
CA ALA A 208 -1.32 -17.14 11.49
C ALA A 208 -2.12 -17.40 10.19
N SER A 209 -1.46 -17.91 9.14
CA SER A 209 -2.07 -18.37 7.89
C SER A 209 -1.53 -19.77 7.61
N GLY A 210 -2.42 -20.73 7.32
CA GLY A 210 -2.12 -22.16 7.23
C GLY A 210 -0.94 -22.51 6.33
N GLY A 211 -0.22 -23.56 6.71
CA GLY A 211 0.98 -24.04 6.03
C GLY A 211 0.69 -24.64 4.67
N GLU A 212 1.17 -23.99 3.61
CA GLU A 212 1.57 -24.67 2.39
C GLU A 212 3.05 -25.02 2.47
N VAL A 213 3.38 -26.30 2.33
CA VAL A 213 4.76 -26.78 2.18
C VAL A 213 5.11 -26.73 0.70
N SER A 214 5.93 -25.74 0.30
CA SER A 214 6.58 -25.75 -1.01
C SER A 214 8.00 -26.28 -0.86
N LEU A 215 8.29 -27.42 -1.51
CA LEU A 215 9.66 -27.98 -1.64
C LEU A 215 10.52 -27.20 -2.64
N ARG A 216 9.95 -26.18 -3.29
CA ARG A 216 10.68 -25.28 -4.19
C ARG A 216 11.08 -24.05 -3.40
N LYS A 217 12.37 -23.72 -3.41
CA LYS A 217 12.84 -22.40 -2.97
C LYS A 217 12.01 -21.36 -3.74
N PRO A 218 11.23 -20.48 -3.08
CA PRO A 218 10.57 -19.38 -3.77
C PRO A 218 11.64 -18.64 -4.57
N ALA A 219 11.35 -18.28 -5.82
CA ALA A 219 12.20 -17.32 -6.49
C ALA A 219 12.14 -16.05 -5.63
N GLU A 220 13.18 -15.79 -4.84
CA GLU A 220 13.35 -14.52 -4.15
C GLU A 220 13.35 -13.48 -5.27
N PRO A 221 12.31 -12.65 -5.44
CA PRO A 221 12.28 -11.71 -6.56
C PRO A 221 13.39 -10.66 -6.43
N TYR A 222 14.05 -10.61 -5.26
CA TYR A 222 15.16 -9.74 -4.93
C TYR A 222 16.11 -10.45 -3.96
N GLY A 223 17.42 -10.36 -4.19
CA GLY A 223 18.41 -10.89 -3.25
C GLY A 223 18.30 -10.22 -1.87
N ARG A 224 18.92 -10.83 -0.86
CA ARG A 224 18.94 -10.46 0.57
C ARG A 224 19.00 -8.95 0.89
N TYR A 225 19.62 -8.16 0.01
CA TYR A 225 19.66 -6.70 0.14
C TYR A 225 19.11 -5.93 -1.04
N GLY A 226 18.65 -6.53 -2.13
CA GLY A 226 18.00 -5.83 -3.25
C GLY A 226 18.94 -5.27 -4.33
N THR A 227 20.11 -5.85 -4.54
CA THR A 227 20.94 -5.63 -5.73
C THR A 227 21.51 -6.96 -6.18
N GLY A 228 21.44 -7.27 -7.47
CA GLY A 228 22.22 -8.35 -8.06
C GLY A 228 23.73 -8.12 -7.84
N ALA A 229 24.53 -9.16 -8.07
CA ALA A 229 25.98 -9.08 -7.93
C ALA A 229 26.56 -7.95 -8.83
N GLY A 230 27.36 -7.05 -8.24
CA GLY A 230 28.11 -6.01 -8.98
C GLY A 230 27.60 -4.56 -8.88
N ASN A 231 26.73 -4.23 -7.91
CA ASN A 231 26.11 -2.89 -7.79
C ASN A 231 26.53 -2.13 -6.50
N ASP A 232 27.74 -2.36 -6.00
CA ASP A 232 28.18 -1.86 -4.68
C ASP A 232 28.47 -0.34 -4.65
N ASP A 233 28.67 0.31 -5.82
CA ASP A 233 29.07 1.72 -5.94
C ASP A 233 27.98 2.67 -6.51
N VAL A 234 26.72 2.20 -6.66
CA VAL A 234 25.66 3.00 -7.29
C VAL A 234 24.90 3.84 -6.24
N PRO A 235 24.68 5.15 -6.45
CA PRO A 235 24.07 6.05 -5.47
C PRO A 235 22.66 5.59 -5.07
N MET A 236 22.39 5.75 -3.78
CA MET A 236 21.09 5.95 -3.12
C MET A 236 19.87 5.44 -3.90
N ARG A 237 19.27 4.32 -3.46
CA ARG A 237 18.11 3.78 -4.17
C ARG A 237 17.00 4.82 -4.26
N ASP A 238 16.52 5.05 -5.49
CA ASP A 238 15.43 5.96 -5.75
C ASP A 238 14.20 5.51 -4.94
N ILE A 239 13.67 6.42 -4.11
CA ILE A 239 12.45 6.23 -3.34
C ILE A 239 11.32 5.76 -4.27
N SER A 240 11.24 6.33 -5.46
CA SER A 240 10.27 5.96 -6.49
C SER A 240 10.38 4.48 -6.87
N ALA A 241 11.61 3.97 -7.05
CA ALA A 241 11.86 2.57 -7.36
C ALA A 241 11.53 1.64 -6.19
N ILE A 242 11.73 2.07 -4.94
CA ILE A 242 11.35 1.27 -3.77
C ILE A 242 9.82 1.12 -3.68
N TYR A 243 9.09 2.24 -3.80
CA TYR A 243 7.65 2.25 -3.69
C TYR A 243 6.95 1.61 -4.90
N GLY A 244 7.50 1.77 -6.10
CA GLY A 244 6.99 1.15 -7.32
C GLY A 244 7.25 -0.35 -7.42
N ASN A 245 8.07 -0.91 -6.54
CA ASN A 245 8.28 -2.36 -6.44
C ASN A 245 7.65 -2.94 -5.16
N LEU A 246 6.78 -2.20 -4.48
CA LEU A 246 5.99 -2.79 -3.40
C LEU A 246 5.02 -3.82 -4.01
N PRO A 247 5.00 -5.05 -3.50
CA PRO A 247 4.05 -6.07 -3.92
C PRO A 247 2.64 -5.63 -3.55
N GLU A 248 1.67 -5.98 -4.38
CA GLU A 248 0.27 -5.69 -4.09
C GLU A 248 -0.16 -6.39 -2.79
N PRO A 249 -0.98 -5.74 -1.96
CA PRO A 249 -1.48 -6.37 -0.75
C PRO A 249 -2.40 -7.54 -1.14
N ASP A 250 -2.26 -8.66 -0.45
CA ASP A 250 -3.13 -9.82 -0.67
C ASP A 250 -4.53 -9.55 -0.07
N PRO A 251 -5.57 -9.41 -0.92
CA PRO A 251 -6.94 -9.22 -0.45
C PRO A 251 -7.53 -10.54 0.07
N PRO A 252 -8.66 -10.51 0.79
CA PRO A 252 -9.44 -11.72 1.04
C PRO A 252 -9.80 -12.44 -0.26
N ALA A 253 -9.69 -13.77 -0.26
CA ALA A 253 -9.84 -14.61 -1.47
C ALA A 253 -11.20 -14.48 -2.19
N ASP A 254 -12.24 -14.05 -1.48
CA ASP A 254 -13.62 -13.97 -1.96
C ASP A 254 -14.16 -12.53 -2.04
N LEU A 255 -13.30 -11.51 -1.93
CA LEU A 255 -13.73 -10.11 -1.86
C LEU A 255 -14.52 -9.67 -3.09
N GLY A 256 -14.07 -10.01 -4.31
CA GLY A 256 -14.77 -9.67 -5.55
C GLY A 256 -16.21 -10.21 -5.60
N GLY A 257 -16.37 -11.50 -5.29
CA GLY A 257 -17.68 -12.16 -5.21
C GLY A 257 -18.58 -11.54 -4.13
N LYS A 258 -18.03 -11.28 -2.95
CA LYS A 258 -18.75 -10.60 -1.85
C LYS A 258 -19.28 -9.22 -2.25
N LEU A 259 -18.49 -8.43 -2.97
CA LEU A 259 -18.91 -7.11 -3.45
C LEU A 259 -20.09 -7.22 -4.42
N ILE A 260 -20.02 -8.17 -5.36
CA ILE A 260 -21.10 -8.41 -6.33
C ILE A 260 -22.37 -8.87 -5.61
N ASP A 261 -22.26 -9.84 -4.70
CA ASP A 261 -23.39 -10.40 -3.96
C ASP A 261 -24.06 -9.36 -3.07
N GLN A 262 -23.28 -8.46 -2.45
CA GLN A 262 -23.79 -7.37 -1.63
C GLN A 262 -24.61 -6.37 -2.44
N LEU A 263 -24.17 -6.04 -3.66
CA LEU A 263 -24.82 -5.01 -4.51
C LEU A 263 -25.99 -5.56 -5.35
N ALA A 264 -26.04 -6.87 -5.55
CA ALA A 264 -27.15 -7.53 -6.25
C ALA A 264 -28.43 -7.65 -5.40
N GLN A 265 -28.30 -7.65 -4.07
CA GLN A 265 -29.42 -7.70 -3.10
C GLN A 265 -30.28 -6.43 -3.17
#